data_AF-A0A2I0J1Y8-F1
#
_entry.id   AF-A0A2I0J1Y8-F1
#
_cell.length_a   1.000
_cell.length_b   1.000
_cell.length_c   1.000
_cell.angle_alpha   90.00
_cell.angle_beta   90.00
_cell.angle_gamma   90.00
#
_symmetry.space_group_name_H-M   'P 1'
#
loop_
_entity.id
_entity.type
_entity.pdbx_description
1 polymer ?
#
loop_
_entity_poly.entity_id
_entity_poly.type
_entity_poly.pdbx_seq_one_letter_code
_entity_poly.pdbx_strand_id
1 'polypeptide(L)'
;MAKLPASAEEPLLSSKDPAPYLTRITATRVLAKWILEMAMALIFAVWVAVIFLFPANSVSSFVEKWFETTNKTIFGITGSLFMVFSGPILVIAVLAAARLIISGSGEEELLLKSKSVKYPRLRLWTFPVLVDGPFGVVTAAEFIGICLVILYVLWAVYAYTLQNLSLLSKFPLPPILK
;
A
#
# COMPACT_ATOMS: atom_id res chain seq x y z
N MET A 1 -2.54 29.35 72.61
CA MET A 1 -1.51 28.29 72.44
C MET A 1 -2.18 27.17 71.64
N ALA A 2 -2.08 27.15 70.30
CA ALA A 2 -1.07 26.42 69.52
C ALA A 2 -0.97 24.94 69.96
N LYS A 3 -1.19 23.92 69.13
CA LYS A 3 -0.56 23.69 67.82
C LYS A 3 -1.30 22.54 67.09
N LEU A 4 -1.73 22.76 65.85
CA LEU A 4 -1.98 21.69 64.86
C LEU A 4 -0.63 21.21 64.33
N PRO A 5 -0.42 19.91 64.10
CA PRO A 5 0.46 19.45 63.04
C PRO A 5 -0.39 19.01 61.84
N ALA A 6 -0.37 19.86 60.82
CA ALA A 6 -0.70 19.49 59.46
C ALA A 6 0.42 18.65 58.84
N SER A 7 0.04 17.86 57.85
CA SER A 7 0.88 17.42 56.73
C SER A 7 1.88 16.28 56.99
N ALA A 8 1.46 15.07 56.61
CA ALA A 8 2.33 14.05 56.05
C ALA A 8 1.52 13.03 55.21
N GLU A 9 0.64 13.52 54.33
CA GLU A 9 0.26 12.75 53.15
C GLU A 9 1.14 13.24 52.01
N GLU A 10 2.38 12.75 51.95
CA GLU A 10 3.12 12.72 50.69
C GLU A 10 2.70 11.44 49.96
N PRO A 11 1.87 11.51 48.90
CA PRO A 11 1.82 10.43 47.96
C PRO A 11 3.19 10.42 47.28
N LEU A 12 3.94 9.35 47.52
CA LEU A 12 5.23 9.03 46.88
C LEU A 12 5.04 8.77 45.37
N LEU A 13 4.46 9.72 44.65
CA LEU A 13 4.71 9.87 43.22
C LEU A 13 6.09 10.49 43.10
N SER A 14 7.10 9.62 43.32
CA SER A 14 8.44 9.79 42.82
C SER A 14 8.29 10.08 41.32
N SER A 15 8.33 11.37 40.99
CA SER A 15 8.60 11.92 39.67
C SER A 15 10.01 11.48 39.27
N LYS A 16 10.17 10.18 39.03
CA LYS A 16 11.34 9.63 38.38
C LYS A 16 11.12 9.96 36.92
N ASP A 17 11.76 11.04 36.47
CA ASP A 17 11.88 11.35 35.05
C ASP A 17 12.13 10.03 34.31
N PRO A 18 11.35 9.71 33.26
CA PRO A 18 11.53 8.47 32.53
C PRO A 18 12.99 8.41 32.10
N ALA A 19 13.73 7.42 32.63
CA ALA A 19 15.16 7.31 32.40
C ALA A 19 15.44 7.42 30.89
N PRO A 20 16.48 8.16 30.46
CA PRO A 20 16.74 8.44 29.03
C PRO A 20 16.81 7.18 28.14
N TYR A 21 17.08 6.04 28.76
CA TYR A 21 17.02 4.71 28.16
C TYR A 21 15.62 4.31 27.66
N LEU A 22 14.57 4.57 28.44
CA LEU A 22 13.19 4.23 28.09
C LEU A 22 12.70 5.09 26.90
N THR A 23 13.02 6.38 26.91
CA THR A 23 12.71 7.31 25.81
C THR A 23 13.38 6.90 24.50
N ARG A 24 14.63 6.43 24.57
CA ARG A 24 15.39 5.97 23.39
C ARG A 24 14.82 4.68 22.80
N ILE A 25 14.38 3.72 23.63
CA ILE A 25 13.74 2.47 23.17
C ILE A 25 12.39 2.75 22.51
N THR A 26 11.59 3.64 23.08
CA THR A 26 10.30 4.03 22.49
C THR A 26 10.51 4.76 21.16
N ALA A 27 11.49 5.66 21.08
CA ALA A 27 11.81 6.37 19.84
C ALA A 27 12.29 5.44 18.71
N THR A 28 13.15 4.45 19.02
CA THR A 28 13.62 3.49 18.00
C THR A 28 12.50 2.58 17.50
N ARG A 29 11.57 2.18 18.36
CA ARG A 29 10.37 1.41 17.97
C ARG A 29 9.45 2.21 17.06
N VAL A 30 9.18 3.46 17.42
CA VAL A 30 8.37 4.37 16.59
C VAL A 30 9.02 4.59 15.23
N LEU A 31 10.33 4.83 15.20
CA LEU A 31 11.07 4.99 13.94
C LEU A 31 11.05 3.73 13.08
N ALA A 32 11.27 2.56 13.67
CA ALA A 32 11.22 1.28 12.97
C ALA A 32 9.84 1.02 12.35
N LYS A 33 8.76 1.36 13.08
CA LYS A 33 7.38 1.26 12.59
C LYS A 33 7.11 2.18 11.40
N TRP A 34 7.55 3.44 11.49
CA TRP A 34 7.44 4.40 10.39
C TRP A 34 8.22 3.94 9.16
N ILE A 35 9.45 3.47 9.33
CA ILE A 35 10.27 2.93 8.23
C ILE A 35 9.56 1.76 7.56
N LEU A 36 8.98 0.85 8.35
CA LEU A 36 8.29 -0.33 7.83
C LEU A 36 7.01 0.04 7.06
N GLU A 37 6.24 1.00 7.56
CA GLU A 37 5.09 1.57 6.84
C GLU A 37 5.50 2.21 5.51
N MET A 38 6.54 3.05 5.54
CA MET A 38 7.06 3.69 4.33
C MET A 38 7.59 2.67 3.33
N ALA A 39 8.28 1.62 3.80
CA ALA A 39 8.78 0.53 2.95
C ALA A 39 7.62 -0.22 2.27
N MET A 40 6.59 -0.61 3.04
CA MET A 40 5.40 -1.27 2.48
C MET A 40 4.68 -0.37 1.46
N ALA A 41 4.50 0.91 1.77
CA ALA A 41 3.86 1.87 0.87
C ALA A 41 4.68 2.09 -0.41
N LEU A 42 6.01 2.17 -0.31
CA LEU A 42 6.90 2.32 -1.45
C LEU A 42 6.85 1.08 -2.36
N ILE A 43 6.94 -0.13 -1.79
CA ILE A 43 6.84 -1.38 -2.54
C ILE A 43 5.50 -1.45 -3.28
N PHE A 44 4.40 -1.11 -2.59
CA PHE A 44 3.08 -1.08 -3.18
C PHE A 44 2.97 -0.06 -4.32
N ALA A 45 3.45 1.17 -4.10
CA ALA A 45 3.40 2.24 -5.11
C ALA A 45 4.23 1.90 -6.35
N VAL A 46 5.45 1.39 -6.17
CA VAL A 46 6.31 0.93 -7.27
C VAL A 46 5.64 -0.20 -8.03
N TRP A 47 5.07 -1.18 -7.32
CA TRP A 47 4.37 -2.29 -7.95
C TRP A 47 3.14 -1.83 -8.76
N VAL A 48 2.28 -0.99 -8.18
CA VAL A 48 1.13 -0.40 -8.90
C VAL A 48 1.58 0.41 -10.11
N ALA A 49 2.66 1.18 -9.99
CA ALA A 49 3.22 1.93 -11.12
C ALA A 49 3.70 0.99 -12.23
N VAL A 50 4.35 -0.13 -11.91
CA VAL A 50 4.74 -1.15 -12.90
C VAL A 50 3.52 -1.74 -13.60
N ILE A 51 2.43 -2.02 -12.89
CA ILE A 51 1.18 -2.52 -13.48
C ILE A 51 0.52 -1.48 -14.40
N PHE A 52 0.46 -0.23 -13.95
CA PHE A 52 -0.15 0.85 -14.70
C PHE A 52 0.64 1.23 -15.95
N LEU A 53 1.97 1.21 -15.83
CA LEU A 53 2.91 1.47 -16.91
C LEU A 53 3.26 0.19 -17.69
N PHE A 54 2.69 -0.96 -17.36
CA PHE A 54 2.95 -2.21 -18.09
C PHE A 54 2.74 -2.09 -19.60
N PRO A 55 1.70 -1.37 -20.09
CA PRO A 55 1.55 -1.14 -21.52
C PRO A 55 2.68 -0.30 -22.12
N ALA A 56 3.48 0.44 -21.37
CA ALA A 56 4.57 1.25 -21.90
C ALA A 56 5.79 0.39 -22.29
N ASN A 57 6.39 0.68 -23.46
CA ASN A 57 7.50 -0.09 -24.05
C ASN A 57 8.67 -0.36 -23.10
N SER A 58 9.04 0.61 -22.25
CA SER A 58 10.16 0.48 -21.33
C SER A 58 9.88 -0.50 -20.20
N VAL A 59 8.63 -0.55 -19.71
CA VAL A 59 8.23 -1.42 -18.61
C VAL A 59 7.92 -2.83 -19.13
N SER A 60 7.22 -2.94 -20.26
CA SER A 60 6.95 -4.25 -20.88
C SER A 60 8.25 -5.00 -21.18
N SER A 61 9.23 -4.35 -21.81
CA SER A 61 10.54 -4.97 -22.11
C SER A 61 11.34 -5.33 -20.87
N PHE A 62 11.23 -4.57 -19.78
CA PHE A 62 11.84 -4.94 -18.50
C PHE A 62 11.19 -6.19 -17.90
N VAL A 63 9.85 -6.24 -17.91
CA VAL A 63 9.09 -7.40 -17.39
C VAL A 63 9.31 -8.65 -18.24
N GLU A 64 9.41 -8.52 -19.57
CA GLU A 64 9.74 -9.63 -20.47
C GLU A 64 11.13 -10.21 -20.16
N LYS A 65 12.16 -9.36 -19.99
CA LYS A 65 13.50 -9.83 -19.58
C LYS A 65 13.49 -10.55 -18.23
N TRP A 66 12.66 -10.07 -17.30
CA TRP A 66 12.46 -10.73 -16.01
C TRP A 66 11.82 -12.13 -16.19
N PHE A 67 10.81 -12.23 -17.05
CA PHE A 67 10.17 -13.50 -17.40
C PHE A 67 11.13 -14.45 -18.11
N GLU A 68 11.93 -14.00 -19.06
CA GLU A 68 12.93 -14.84 -19.72
C GLU A 68 13.97 -15.41 -18.75
N THR A 69 14.37 -14.60 -17.76
CA THR A 69 15.34 -15.01 -16.73
C THR A 69 14.71 -16.03 -15.78
N THR A 70 13.47 -15.79 -15.36
CA THR A 70 12.77 -16.62 -14.36
C THR A 70 12.14 -17.87 -14.99
N ASN A 71 11.85 -17.87 -16.29
CA ASN A 71 11.30 -19.03 -17.02
C ASN A 71 12.24 -20.23 -17.04
N LYS A 72 13.54 -20.01 -16.86
CA LYS A 72 14.52 -21.09 -16.75
C LYS A 72 14.43 -21.84 -15.41
N THR A 73 13.61 -21.35 -14.47
CA THR A 73 13.33 -22.03 -13.21
C THR A 73 12.25 -23.11 -13.38
N ILE A 74 12.16 -24.00 -12.39
CA ILE A 74 11.27 -25.18 -12.42
C ILE A 74 9.78 -24.79 -12.53
N PHE A 75 9.41 -23.55 -12.18
CA PHE A 75 8.02 -23.08 -12.21
C PHE A 75 7.60 -22.44 -13.55
N GLY A 76 8.53 -22.24 -14.48
CA GLY A 76 8.25 -21.70 -15.82
C GLY A 76 7.47 -20.37 -15.84
N ILE A 77 6.70 -20.17 -16.91
CA ILE A 77 5.94 -18.93 -17.17
C ILE A 77 4.91 -18.67 -16.08
N THR A 78 4.19 -19.71 -15.66
CA THR A 78 3.12 -19.60 -14.65
C THR A 78 3.68 -19.12 -13.31
N GLY A 79 4.82 -19.67 -12.87
CA GLY A 79 5.46 -19.21 -11.64
C GLY A 79 5.99 -17.79 -11.74
N SER A 80 6.53 -17.40 -12.89
CA SER A 80 7.03 -16.05 -13.08
C SER A 80 5.92 -15.00 -13.08
N LEU A 81 4.78 -15.31 -13.71
CA LEU A 81 3.58 -14.49 -13.66
C LEU A 81 3.11 -14.32 -12.22
N PHE A 82 2.99 -15.43 -11.47
CA PHE A 82 2.63 -15.40 -10.06
C PHE A 82 3.59 -14.54 -9.24
N MET A 83 4.90 -14.61 -9.49
CA MET A 83 5.89 -13.81 -8.77
C MET A 83 5.78 -12.31 -9.05
N VAL A 84 5.51 -11.90 -10.29
CA VAL A 84 5.36 -10.47 -10.67
C VAL A 84 4.08 -9.87 -10.09
N PHE A 85 2.96 -10.60 -10.10
CA PHE A 85 1.68 -10.08 -9.62
C PHE A 85 1.46 -10.31 -8.11
N SER A 86 1.89 -11.45 -7.56
CA SER A 86 1.63 -11.82 -6.16
C SER A 86 2.84 -11.65 -5.25
N GLY A 87 4.06 -11.68 -5.79
CA GLY A 87 5.30 -11.55 -5.00
C GLY A 87 5.35 -10.27 -4.15
N PRO A 88 5.10 -9.09 -4.71
CA PRO A 88 5.07 -7.84 -3.95
C PRO A 88 4.02 -7.83 -2.83
N ILE A 89 2.85 -8.43 -3.07
CA ILE A 89 1.80 -8.57 -2.06
C ILE A 89 2.26 -9.48 -0.91
N LEU A 90 2.91 -10.60 -1.22
CA LEU A 90 3.47 -11.51 -0.22
C LEU A 90 4.56 -10.83 0.60
N VAL A 91 5.46 -10.07 -0.04
CA VAL A 91 6.49 -9.29 0.67
C VAL A 91 5.86 -8.29 1.62
N ILE A 92 4.84 -7.54 1.18
CA ILE A 92 4.11 -6.60 2.04
C ILE A 92 3.44 -7.34 3.20
N ALA A 93 2.83 -8.52 2.97
CA ALA A 93 2.20 -9.30 4.02
C ALA A 93 3.19 -9.76 5.09
N VAL A 94 4.39 -10.22 4.69
CA VAL A 94 5.46 -10.59 5.62
C VAL A 94 5.96 -9.36 6.39
N LEU A 95 6.17 -8.23 5.71
CA LEU A 95 6.56 -6.97 6.35
C LEU A 95 5.50 -6.47 7.34
N ALA A 96 4.21 -6.60 7.00
CA ALA A 96 3.10 -6.24 7.87
C ALA A 96 3.04 -7.14 9.11
N ALA A 97 3.25 -8.46 8.94
CA ALA A 97 3.36 -9.39 10.06
C ALA A 97 4.57 -9.06 10.96
N ALA A 98 5.72 -8.70 10.38
CA ALA A 98 6.87 -8.24 11.15
C ALA A 98 6.55 -6.94 11.94
N ARG A 99 5.83 -6.00 11.32
CA ARG A 99 5.36 -4.76 11.98
C ARG A 99 4.48 -5.08 13.18
N LEU A 100 3.58 -6.05 13.03
CA LEU A 100 2.66 -6.49 14.07
C LEU A 100 3.41 -7.05 15.28
N ILE A 101 4.42 -7.90 15.05
CA ILE A 101 5.25 -8.47 16.11
C ILE A 101 6.04 -7.39 16.85
N ILE A 102 6.61 -6.42 16.12
CA ILE A 102 7.36 -5.29 16.73
C ILE A 102 6.42 -4.35 17.51
N SER A 103 5.15 -4.22 17.08
CA SER A 103 4.15 -3.35 17.72
C SER A 103 3.54 -3.94 18.99
N GLY A 104 3.87 -5.20 19.33
CA GLY A 104 3.53 -5.93 20.55
C GLY A 104 2.30 -5.45 21.33
N SER A 105 1.16 -6.11 21.16
CA SER A 105 -0.07 -6.19 21.98
C SER A 105 -0.66 -4.91 22.62
N GLY A 106 0.13 -4.02 23.23
CA GLY A 106 -0.33 -2.82 23.93
C GLY A 106 -0.48 -1.57 23.05
N GLU A 107 0.30 -1.44 21.96
CA GLU A 107 0.12 -0.32 21.02
C GLU A 107 -1.08 -0.50 20.10
N GLU A 108 -1.46 -1.75 19.79
CA GLU A 108 -2.68 -2.01 19.02
C GLU A 108 -3.92 -1.72 19.83
N GLU A 109 -3.90 -2.03 21.13
CA GLU A 109 -4.96 -1.63 22.04
C GLU A 109 -5.02 -0.10 22.14
N LEU A 110 -3.89 0.61 22.16
CA LEU A 110 -3.86 2.08 22.08
C LEU A 110 -4.20 2.64 20.69
N LEU A 111 -3.94 1.97 19.58
CA LEU A 111 -4.39 2.42 18.25
C LEU A 111 -5.86 2.10 18.00
N LEU A 112 -6.40 1.03 18.58
CA LEU A 112 -7.83 0.71 18.59
C LEU A 112 -8.59 1.63 19.57
N LYS A 113 -8.00 1.93 20.73
CA LYS A 113 -8.55 2.81 21.77
C LYS A 113 -8.32 4.30 21.49
N SER A 114 -7.24 4.72 20.83
CA SER A 114 -7.09 6.11 20.33
C SER A 114 -7.84 6.35 19.02
N LYS A 115 -8.10 5.30 18.21
CA LYS A 115 -9.12 5.39 17.15
C LYS A 115 -10.55 5.47 17.69
N SER A 116 -10.79 5.15 18.97
CA SER A 116 -12.07 5.42 19.63
C SER A 116 -12.24 6.88 20.11
N VAL A 117 -11.26 7.75 19.88
CA VAL A 117 -11.52 9.19 19.94
C VAL A 117 -12.39 9.53 18.74
N LYS A 118 -13.58 10.05 19.02
CA LYS A 118 -14.58 10.58 18.07
C LYS A 118 -13.96 11.52 17.03
N TYR A 119 -13.34 10.97 16.00
CA TYR A 119 -13.17 11.67 14.74
C TYR A 119 -14.37 11.29 13.88
N PRO A 120 -15.14 12.25 13.35
CA PRO A 120 -16.08 11.97 12.28
C PRO A 120 -15.22 11.63 11.06
N ARG A 121 -14.73 10.39 11.00
CA ARG A 121 -14.05 9.84 9.84
C ARG A 121 -15.10 9.90 8.75
N LEU A 122 -14.96 10.85 7.83
CA LEU A 122 -15.81 10.94 6.65
C LEU A 122 -15.85 9.54 6.04
N ARG A 123 -17.03 8.94 6.20
CA ARG A 123 -17.29 7.52 6.07
C ARG A 123 -17.47 7.26 4.58
N LEU A 124 -16.43 7.48 3.76
CA LEU A 124 -16.43 7.13 2.34
C LEU A 124 -16.77 5.64 2.14
N TRP A 125 -16.54 4.82 3.17
CA TRP A 125 -17.01 3.44 3.28
C TRP A 125 -18.54 3.31 3.32
N THR A 126 -19.27 4.21 3.97
CA THR A 126 -20.73 4.14 4.10
C THR A 126 -21.43 5.40 3.63
N PHE A 127 -20.82 6.15 2.72
CA PHE A 127 -21.55 7.10 1.91
C PHE A 127 -22.03 6.28 0.72
N PRO A 128 -23.27 5.78 0.76
CA PRO A 128 -23.84 5.16 -0.41
C PRO A 128 -24.02 6.28 -1.44
N VAL A 129 -23.10 6.37 -2.39
CA VAL A 129 -23.16 7.38 -3.46
C VAL A 129 -24.24 6.99 -4.48
N LEU A 130 -24.57 5.70 -4.55
CA LEU A 130 -25.68 5.16 -5.32
C LEU A 130 -26.58 4.33 -4.39
N VAL A 131 -27.76 4.86 -4.05
CA VAL A 131 -28.85 4.11 -3.41
C VAL A 131 -29.91 3.86 -4.50
N ASP A 132 -30.26 2.59 -4.72
CA ASP A 132 -31.31 2.07 -5.63
C ASP A 132 -31.04 2.07 -7.15
N GLY A 133 -30.04 1.27 -7.59
CA GLY A 133 -29.90 0.83 -8.99
C GLY A 133 -29.56 -0.66 -9.10
N PRO A 134 -29.61 -1.30 -10.29
CA PRO A 134 -29.44 -2.75 -10.49
C PRO A 134 -28.08 -3.33 -9.99
N PHE A 135 -27.15 -2.47 -9.58
CA PHE A 135 -25.83 -2.82 -9.06
C PHE A 135 -25.72 -2.80 -7.53
N GLY A 136 -26.84 -2.62 -6.79
CA GLY A 136 -26.84 -2.60 -5.33
C GLY A 136 -26.17 -1.34 -4.75
N VAL A 137 -25.98 -1.32 -3.43
CA VAL A 137 -25.38 -0.17 -2.70
C VAL A 137 -23.89 -0.09 -3.04
N VAL A 138 -23.56 0.64 -4.11
CA VAL A 138 -22.17 0.92 -4.47
C VAL A 138 -21.67 2.04 -3.57
N THR A 139 -20.69 1.70 -2.73
CA THR A 139 -19.98 2.65 -1.87
C THR A 139 -19.13 3.60 -2.71
N ALA A 140 -18.85 4.81 -2.19
CA ALA A 140 -18.00 5.78 -2.89
C ALA A 140 -16.62 5.19 -3.27
N ALA A 141 -16.08 4.33 -2.41
CA ALA A 141 -14.81 3.63 -2.65
C ALA A 141 -14.89 2.67 -3.84
N GLU A 142 -15.97 1.90 -3.97
CA GLU A 142 -16.19 1.01 -5.11
C GLU A 142 -16.37 1.80 -6.40
N PHE A 143 -17.08 2.93 -6.36
CA PHE A 143 -17.22 3.80 -7.53
C PHE A 143 -15.86 4.34 -8.00
N ILE A 144 -15.01 4.80 -7.08
CA ILE A 144 -13.63 5.22 -7.39
C ILE A 144 -12.84 4.05 -7.99
N GLY A 145 -12.96 2.85 -7.42
CA GLY A 145 -12.34 1.64 -7.95
C GLY A 145 -12.76 1.36 -9.39
N ILE A 146 -14.07 1.41 -9.69
CA ILE A 146 -14.60 1.22 -11.03
C ILE A 146 -14.07 2.29 -11.99
N CYS A 147 -14.09 3.57 -11.61
CA CYS A 147 -13.55 4.66 -12.42
C CYS A 147 -12.06 4.46 -12.73
N LEU A 148 -11.27 4.06 -11.73
CA LEU A 148 -9.85 3.75 -11.92
C LEU A 148 -9.63 2.58 -12.88
N VAL A 149 -10.44 1.53 -12.78
CA VAL A 149 -10.39 0.38 -13.70
C VAL A 149 -10.72 0.81 -15.13
N ILE A 150 -11.78 1.58 -15.33
CA ILE A 150 -12.16 2.09 -16.66
C ILE A 150 -11.04 2.96 -17.24
N LEU A 151 -10.51 3.90 -16.44
CA LEU A 151 -9.41 4.77 -16.85
C LEU A 151 -8.17 3.96 -17.24
N TYR A 152 -7.84 2.92 -16.47
CA TYR A 152 -6.74 2.02 -16.78
C TYR A 152 -6.98 1.25 -18.09
N VAL A 153 -8.18 0.72 -18.32
CA VAL A 153 -8.51 0.01 -19.57
C VAL A 153 -8.37 0.95 -20.76
N LEU A 154 -8.90 2.17 -20.68
CA LEU A 154 -8.77 3.18 -21.74
C LEU A 154 -7.30 3.53 -22.01
N TRP A 155 -6.52 3.73 -20.95
CA TRP A 155 -5.08 3.97 -21.04
C TRP A 155 -4.35 2.81 -21.73
N ALA A 156 -4.62 1.56 -21.34
CA ALA A 156 -4.01 0.38 -21.93
C ALA A 156 -4.36 0.27 -23.42
N VAL A 157 -5.64 0.41 -23.78
CA VAL A 157 -6.08 0.40 -25.18
C VAL A 157 -5.39 1.50 -25.99
N TYR A 158 -5.31 2.71 -25.45
CA TYR A 158 -4.62 3.82 -26.11
C TYR A 158 -3.13 3.53 -26.35
N ALA A 159 -2.42 3.07 -25.31
CA ALA A 159 -1.00 2.75 -25.39
C ALA A 159 -0.70 1.65 -26.41
N TYR A 160 -1.45 0.54 -26.36
CA TYR A 160 -1.31 -0.55 -27.32
C TYR A 160 -1.68 -0.13 -28.74
N THR A 161 -2.69 0.71 -28.91
CA THR A 161 -3.06 1.24 -30.24
C THR A 161 -1.94 2.08 -30.83
N LEU A 162 -1.35 2.99 -30.06
CA LEU A 162 -0.22 3.79 -30.50
C LEU A 162 0.99 2.94 -30.87
N GLN A 163 1.29 1.91 -30.08
CA GLN A 163 2.37 0.97 -30.39
C GLN A 163 2.13 0.27 -31.72
N ASN A 164 0.94 -0.28 -31.93
CA ASN A 164 0.59 -0.98 -33.16
C ASN A 164 0.66 -0.05 -34.38
N LEU A 165 0.16 1.18 -34.28
CA LEU A 165 0.27 2.18 -35.35
C LEU A 165 1.73 2.53 -35.66
N SER A 166 2.56 2.68 -34.61
CA SER A 166 3.99 2.94 -34.79
C SER A 166 4.72 1.79 -35.49
N LEU A 167 4.30 0.54 -35.24
CA LEU A 167 4.83 -0.63 -35.94
C LEU A 167 4.38 -0.64 -37.41
N LEU A 168 3.09 -0.39 -37.68
CA LEU A 168 2.55 -0.35 -39.04
C LEU A 168 3.22 0.73 -39.90
N SER A 169 3.51 1.92 -39.34
CA SER A 169 4.22 2.99 -40.05
C SER A 169 5.66 2.62 -40.46
N LYS A 170 6.27 1.63 -39.78
CA LYS A 170 7.62 1.15 -40.06
C LYS A 170 7.68 0.05 -41.11
N PHE A 171 6.54 -0.56 -41.46
CA PHE A 171 6.48 -1.52 -42.56
C PHE A 171 6.21 -0.75 -43.87
N PRO A 172 7.17 -0.69 -44.81
CA PRO A 172 6.91 -0.13 -46.13
C PRO A 172 5.85 -0.99 -46.82
N LEU A 173 4.77 -0.37 -47.27
CA LEU A 173 3.75 -1.02 -48.09
C LEU A 173 4.45 -1.65 -49.31
N PRO A 174 4.18 -2.93 -49.66
CA PRO A 174 4.71 -3.51 -50.87
C PRO A 174 4.29 -2.62 -52.05
N PRO A 175 5.21 -2.29 -52.98
CA PRO A 175 4.88 -1.46 -54.12
C PRO A 175 3.75 -2.16 -54.87
N ILE A 176 2.59 -1.51 -54.94
CA ILE A 176 1.49 -1.95 -55.77
C ILE A 176 2.03 -1.94 -57.20
N LEU A 177 2.24 -3.14 -57.76
CA LEU A 177 2.61 -3.36 -59.16
C LEU A 177 1.56 -2.65 -60.03
N LYS A 178 1.96 -1.54 -60.63
CA LYS A 178 1.28 -0.92 -61.78
C LYS A 178 1.66 -1.67 -63.05
#